data_AF-A0A1C5NSM8-F1
#
_entry.id   AF-A0A1C5NSM8-F1
#
_cell.length_a   1.000
_cell.length_b   1.000
_cell.length_c   1.000
_cell.angle_alpha   90.00
_cell.angle_beta   90.00
_cell.angle_gamma   90.00
#
_symmetry.space_group_name_H-M   'P 1'
#
loop_
_entity.id
_entity.type
_entity.pdbx_description
1 polymer ?
#
loop_
_entity_poly.entity_id
_entity_poly.type
_entity_poly.pdbx_seq_one_letter_code
_entity_poly.pdbx_strand_id
1 'polypeptide(L)' 'MESYELANGDIYDLIHFTDECAVVKNGSIVYCGSYGECRRYIEAMKEIIRLKRL' A
#
# COMPACT_ATOMS: atom_id res chain seq x y z
N MET A 1 5.59 9.79 -5.42
CA MET A 1 5.64 8.32 -5.33
C MET A 1 6.30 7.98 -4.02
N GLU A 2 5.64 7.19 -3.19
CA GLU A 2 6.15 6.73 -1.89
C GLU A 2 6.25 5.20 -1.93
N SER A 3 7.32 4.62 -1.39
CA SER A 3 7.52 3.18 -1.39
C SER A 3 7.64 2.65 0.04
N TYR A 4 7.00 1.51 0.29
CA TYR A 4 6.89 0.87 1.58
C TYR A 4 7.27 -0.60 1.45
N GLU A 5 8.43 -0.97 2.00
CA GLU A 5 8.78 -2.37 2.19
C GLU A 5 8.16 -2.86 3.50
N LEU A 6 7.27 -3.85 3.40
CA LEU A 6 6.62 -4.44 4.55
C LEU A 6 7.43 -5.61 5.08
N ALA A 7 7.16 -6.00 6.33
CA ALA A 7 8.01 -6.93 7.05
C ALA A 7 8.15 -8.29 6.36
N ASN A 8 7.16 -8.72 5.59
CA ASN A 8 7.16 -9.96 4.80
C ASN A 8 7.93 -9.87 3.47
N GLY A 9 8.59 -8.75 3.18
CA GLY A 9 9.34 -8.50 1.94
C GLY A 9 8.48 -8.01 0.78
N ASP A 10 7.17 -7.82 0.97
CA ASP A 10 6.34 -7.22 -0.07
C ASP A 10 6.63 -5.71 -0.18
N ILE A 11 6.76 -5.22 -1.40
CA ILE A 11 6.95 -3.79 -1.69
C ILE A 11 5.62 -3.22 -2.16
N TYR A 12 5.20 -2.13 -1.51
CA TYR A 12 4.01 -1.37 -1.83
C TYR A 12 4.38 0.05 -2.25
N ASP A 13 4.03 0.44 -3.46
CA ASP A 13 4.20 1.80 -3.96
C ASP A 13 2.88 2.56 -3.97
N LEU A 14 2.88 3.78 -3.46
CA LEU A 14 1.76 4.71 -3.50
C LEU A 14 2.04 5.75 -4.60
N ILE A 15 1.23 5.69 -5.65
CA ILE A 15 1.32 6.57 -6.82
C ILE A 15 0.18 7.58 -6.74
N HIS A 16 0.52 8.86 -6.70
CA HIS A 16 -0.43 9.96 -6.65
C HIS A 16 -0.63 10.51 -8.07
N PHE A 17 -1.87 10.57 -8.51
CA PHE A 17 -2.35 11.28 -9.69
C PHE A 17 -2.97 12.61 -9.27
N THR A 18 -3.50 13.42 -10.18
CA THR A 18 -4.07 14.75 -9.84
C THR A 18 -5.10 14.70 -8.71
N ASP A 19 -6.09 13.82 -8.81
CA ASP A 19 -7.19 13.70 -7.83
C ASP A 19 -7.33 12.29 -7.23
N GLU A 20 -6.50 11.35 -7.69
CA GLU A 20 -6.60 9.92 -7.38
C GLU A 20 -5.26 9.37 -6.93
N CYS A 21 -5.29 8.18 -6.36
CA CYS A 21 -4.13 7.44 -5.95
C CYS A 21 -4.29 5.95 -6.29
N ALA A 22 -3.18 5.30 -6.65
CA ALA A 22 -3.08 3.85 -6.75
C ALA A 22 -2.05 3.29 -5.77
N VAL A 23 -2.35 2.11 -5.23
CA VAL A 23 -1.41 1.27 -4.50
C VAL A 23 -0.97 0.14 -5.42
N VAL A 24 0.33 0.01 -5.60
CA VAL A 24 0.98 -1.02 -6.42
C VAL A 24 1.71 -1.97 -5.49
N LYS A 25 1.46 -3.27 -5.60
CA LYS A 25 2.19 -4.32 -4.90
C LYS A 25 3.08 -5.06 -5.89
N ASN A 26 4.40 -5.06 -5.67
CA ASN A 26 5.38 -5.78 -6.52
C ASN A 26 5.16 -5.53 -8.03
N GLY A 27 4.88 -4.27 -8.41
CA GLY A 27 4.64 -3.86 -9.80
C GLY A 27 3.20 -4.02 -10.33
N SER A 28 2.25 -4.56 -9.54
CA SER A 28 0.83 -4.69 -9.93
C SER A 28 -0.09 -3.81 -9.09
N ILE A 29 -1.03 -3.09 -9.71
CA ILE A 29 -2.03 -2.28 -8.97
C ILE A 29 -2.96 -3.21 -8.18
N VAL A 30 -3.09 -2.98 -6.88
CA VAL A 30 -3.97 -3.74 -5.97
C VAL A 30 -5.10 -2.92 -5.38
N TYR A 31 -5.02 -1.59 -5.46
CA TYR A 31 -6.05 -0.68 -4.96
C TYR A 31 -5.97 0.69 -5.67
N CYS A 32 -7.11 1.32 -5.91
CA CYS A 32 -7.22 2.71 -6.37
C CYS A 32 -8.29 3.45 -5.56
N GLY A 33 -8.08 4.73 -5.30
CA GLY A 33 -9.02 5.59 -4.58
C GLY A 33 -8.43 6.96 -4.29
N SER A 34 -8.99 7.68 -3.32
CA SER A 34 -8.38 8.90 -2.81
C SER A 34 -7.04 8.62 -2.12
N TYR A 35 -6.18 9.63 -2.02
CA TYR A 35 -4.89 9.51 -1.29
C TYR A 35 -5.09 9.00 0.16
N GLY A 36 -6.12 9.48 0.85
CA GLY A 36 -6.44 9.04 2.21
C GLY A 36 -6.89 7.58 2.30
N GLU A 37 -7.55 7.06 1.26
CA GLU A 37 -7.90 5.64 1.18
C GLU A 37 -6.68 4.76 0.89
N CYS A 38 -5.82 5.15 -0.05
CA CYS A 38 -4.56 4.46 -0.30
C CYS A 38 -3.67 4.34 0.95
N ARG A 39 -3.53 5.44 1.71
CA ARG A 39 -2.77 5.43 2.96
C ARG A 39 -3.37 4.46 3.98
N ARG A 40 -4.70 4.47 4.16
CA ARG A 40 -5.39 3.52 5.04
C ARG A 40 -5.20 2.07 4.60
N TYR A 41 -5.19 1.81 3.28
CA TYR A 41 -4.93 0.49 2.74
C TYR A 41 -3.54 -0.04 3.13
N ILE A 42 -2.48 0.76 2.95
CA ILE A 42 -1.11 0.35 3.31
C ILE A 42 -0.98 0.09 4.82
N GLU A 43 -1.57 0.94 5.67
CA GLU A 43 -1.57 0.73 7.11
C GLU A 43 -2.31 -0.55 7.53
N ALA A 44 -3.44 -0.85 6.88
CA ALA A 44 -4.14 -2.12 7.11
C ALA A 44 -3.29 -3.32 6.71
N MET A 45 -2.55 -3.26 5.60
CA MET A 45 -1.65 -4.33 5.17
C MET A 45 -0.48 -4.53 6.15
N LYS A 46 0.11 -3.45 6.66
CA LYS A 46 1.13 -3.51 7.74
C LYS A 46 0.61 -4.26 8.94
N GLU A 47 -0.61 -3.94 9.39
CA GLU A 47 -1.22 -4.57 10.56
C GLU A 47 -1.53 -6.05 10.31
N ILE A 48 -2.07 -6.41 9.14
CA ILE A 48 -2.33 -7.81 8.77
C ILE A 48 -1.02 -8.62 8.78
N ILE A 49 0.06 -8.08 8.22
CA ILE A 49 1.36 -8.76 8.19
C ILE A 49 1.94 -8.91 9.60
N ARG A 50 1.78 -7.88 10.45
CA ARG A 50 2.18 -7.94 11.86
C ARG A 50 1.43 -9.06 12.60
N LEU A 51 0.12 -9.18 12.40
CA LEU A 51 -0.72 -10.20 13.05
C LEU A 51 -0.42 -11.61 12.55
N LYS A 52 -0.11 -11.80 11.26
CA LYS A 52 0.25 -13.12 10.69
C LYS A 52 1.62 -13.66 11.13
N ARG A 53 2.44 -12.83 11.78
CA ARG A 53 3.74 -13.22 12.33
C ARG A 53 3.68 -13.69 13.79
N LEU A 54 2.52 -13.58 14.42
CA LEU A 54 2.19 -14.17 15.73
C LEU A 54 1.65 -15.58 15.53
#